data_AF-A0A6B0ZE33-F1
#
_entry.id   AF-A0A6B0ZE33-F1
#
_cell.length_a   1.000
_cell.length_b   1.000
_cell.length_c   1.000
_cell.angle_alpha   90.00
_cell.angle_beta   90.00
_cell.angle_gamma   90.00
#
_symmetry.space_group_name_H-M   'P 1'
#
loop_
_entity.id
_entity.type
_entity.pdbx_description
1 polymer ?
#
loop_
_entity_poly.entity_id
_entity_poly.type
_entity_poly.pdbx_seq_one_letter_code
_entity_poly.pdbx_strand_id
1 'polypeptide(L)'
;ETPLGAVPLEGGRFLLVGSNFAREHHPAWTANLIANPDAEIVFRGKRTRVRAHLLEGPKRERRWQTAVTWFPVWTRYVTVTDREFRLFELEPVADDD
;
A
#
# COMPACT_ATOMS: atom_id res chain seq x y z
N GLU A 1 4.39 2.55 -14.61
CA GLU A 1 5.00 2.08 -13.35
C GLU A 1 5.09 3.25 -12.38
N THR A 2 4.94 3.03 -11.07
CA THR A 2 5.06 4.08 -10.04
C THR A 2 5.99 3.57 -8.94
N PRO A 3 7.15 4.21 -8.69
CA PRO A 3 8.03 3.85 -7.58
C PRO A 3 7.37 4.19 -6.24
N LEU A 4 7.34 3.24 -5.30
CA LEU A 4 6.68 3.37 -4.00
C LEU A 4 7.53 2.77 -2.88
N GLY A 5 7.35 3.29 -1.67
CA GLY A 5 7.79 2.60 -0.47
C GLY A 5 6.86 1.41 -0.19
N ALA A 6 7.42 0.20 -0.22
CA ALA A 6 6.69 -1.04 0.08
C ALA A 6 7.20 -1.67 1.37
N VAL A 7 6.27 -2.03 2.25
CA VAL A 7 6.59 -2.78 3.49
C VAL A 7 6.37 -4.27 3.20
N PRO A 8 7.42 -5.10 3.18
CA PRO A 8 7.24 -6.54 2.99
C PRO A 8 6.55 -7.16 4.20
N LEU A 9 5.64 -8.08 3.93
CA LEU A 9 4.91 -8.88 4.91
C LEU A 9 5.19 -10.38 4.68
N GLU A 10 4.75 -11.20 5.62
CA GLU A 10 4.81 -12.66 5.48
C GLU A 10 4.01 -13.17 4.26
N GLY A 11 4.47 -14.27 3.69
CA GLY A 11 3.82 -14.93 2.55
C GLY A 11 4.00 -14.21 1.21
N GLY A 12 5.05 -13.37 1.08
CA GLY A 12 5.28 -12.60 -0.15
C GLY A 12 4.31 -11.45 -0.36
N ARG A 13 3.55 -11.08 0.68
CA ARG A 13 2.62 -9.95 0.66
C ARG A 13 3.36 -8.63 0.86
N PHE A 14 2.72 -7.53 0.47
CA PHE A 14 3.26 -6.19 0.67
C PHE A 14 2.18 -5.25 1.20
N LEU A 15 2.59 -4.28 2.01
CA LEU A 15 1.73 -3.17 2.42
C LEU A 15 2.19 -1.89 1.72
N LEU A 16 1.25 -1.20 1.09
CA LEU A 16 1.44 0.09 0.45
C LEU A 16 0.61 1.18 1.14
N VAL A 17 1.20 2.37 1.29
CA VAL A 17 0.54 3.54 1.89
C VAL A 17 0.43 4.66 0.85
N GLY A 18 -0.81 5.05 0.53
CA GLY A 18 -1.15 6.18 -0.33
C GLY A 18 -0.96 7.53 0.35
N SER A 19 0.26 7.83 0.82
CA SER A 19 0.57 9.05 1.57
C SER A 19 0.62 10.30 0.71
N ASN A 20 1.18 10.19 -0.51
CA ASN A 20 1.46 11.31 -1.40
C ASN A 20 2.17 12.49 -0.71
N PHE A 21 3.11 12.19 0.20
CA PHE A 21 3.81 13.21 0.99
C PHE A 21 2.86 14.16 1.77
N ALA A 22 1.69 13.65 2.18
CA ALA A 22 0.63 14.44 2.82
C ALA A 22 0.08 15.59 1.95
N ARG A 23 0.30 15.56 0.63
CA ARG A 23 -0.35 16.50 -0.30
C ARG A 23 -1.87 16.32 -0.27
N GLU A 24 -2.55 17.39 -0.64
CA GLU A 24 -4.01 17.55 -0.60
C GLU A 24 -4.76 16.35 -1.20
N HIS A 25 -4.32 15.86 -2.36
CA HIS A 25 -5.00 14.76 -3.05
C HIS A 25 -4.36 13.39 -2.80
N HIS A 26 -5.18 12.35 -2.87
CA HIS A 26 -4.69 10.97 -2.96
C HIS A 26 -3.81 10.79 -4.21
N PRO A 27 -2.76 9.95 -4.16
CA PRO A 27 -1.98 9.65 -5.35
C PRO A 27 -2.83 8.78 -6.32
N ALA A 28 -2.75 9.09 -7.62
CA ALA A 28 -3.63 8.51 -8.65
C ALA A 28 -3.63 6.97 -8.65
N TRP A 29 -2.49 6.32 -8.37
CA TRP A 29 -2.40 4.86 -8.33
C TRP A 29 -3.38 4.22 -7.34
N THR A 30 -3.76 4.93 -6.27
CA THR A 30 -4.73 4.40 -5.30
C THR A 30 -6.14 4.32 -5.89
N ALA A 31 -6.53 5.27 -6.73
CA ALA A 31 -7.80 5.21 -7.44
C ALA A 31 -7.79 4.09 -8.48
N ASN A 32 -6.66 3.91 -9.17
CA ASN A 32 -6.48 2.82 -10.12
C ASN A 32 -6.65 1.44 -9.45
N LEU A 33 -6.04 1.21 -8.28
CA LEU A 33 -6.18 -0.06 -7.56
C LEU A 33 -7.58 -0.29 -6.97
N ILE A 34 -8.31 0.77 -6.65
CA ILE A 34 -9.72 0.66 -6.24
C ILE A 34 -10.58 0.22 -7.43
N ALA A 35 -10.33 0.80 -8.61
CA ALA A 35 -11.08 0.47 -9.83
C ALA A 35 -10.71 -0.90 -10.41
N ASN A 36 -9.43 -1.26 -10.37
CA ASN A 36 -8.91 -2.53 -10.82
C ASN A 36 -7.82 -3.04 -9.85
N PRO A 37 -8.12 -4.03 -8.99
CA PRO A 37 -7.20 -4.48 -7.95
C PRO A 37 -6.06 -5.36 -8.47
N ASP A 38 -6.14 -5.87 -9.70
CA ASP A 38 -5.10 -6.72 -10.26
C ASP A 38 -3.92 -5.89 -10.76
N ALA A 39 -2.72 -6.22 -10.29
CA ALA A 39 -1.51 -5.46 -10.56
C ALA A 39 -0.26 -6.36 -10.60
N GLU A 40 0.86 -5.76 -10.98
CA GLU A 40 2.18 -6.37 -10.84
C GLU A 40 3.04 -5.50 -9.92
N ILE A 41 3.77 -6.15 -9.03
CA ILE A 41 4.82 -5.51 -8.23
C ILE A 41 6.19 -6.00 -8.70
N VAL A 42 7.13 -5.07 -8.85
CA VAL A 42 8.55 -5.39 -8.99
C VAL A 42 9.25 -5.02 -7.69
N PHE A 43 9.68 -6.03 -6.94
CA PHE A 43 10.37 -5.85 -5.67
C PHE A 43 11.73 -6.55 -5.71
N ARG A 44 12.81 -5.79 -5.50
CA ARG A 44 14.20 -6.28 -5.59
C ARG A 44 14.47 -7.07 -6.89
N GLY A 45 13.96 -6.57 -8.01
CA GLY A 45 14.13 -7.18 -9.35
C GLY A 45 13.21 -8.36 -9.65
N LYS A 46 12.44 -8.87 -8.69
CA LYS A 46 11.43 -9.92 -8.92
C LYS A 46 10.08 -9.30 -9.25
N ARG A 47 9.51 -9.66 -10.40
CA ARG A 47 8.14 -9.33 -10.78
C ARG A 47 7.17 -10.38 -10.22
N THR A 48 6.03 -9.97 -9.69
CA THR A 48 5.02 -10.86 -9.12
C THR A 48 3.64 -10.27 -9.38
N ARG A 49 2.71 -11.08 -9.88
CA ARG A 49 1.30 -10.71 -10.00
C ARG A 49 0.69 -10.69 -8.61
N VAL A 50 -0.12 -9.67 -8.35
CA VAL A 50 -0.75 -9.46 -7.05
C VAL A 50 -2.17 -8.96 -7.22
N ARG A 51 -3.00 -9.23 -6.22
CA ARG A 51 -4.29 -8.58 -6.03
C ARG A 51 -4.20 -7.60 -4.86
N ALA A 52 -4.65 -6.37 -5.09
CA ALA A 52 -4.66 -5.32 -4.11
C ALA A 52 -5.96 -5.34 -3.29
N HIS A 53 -5.82 -5.27 -1.97
CA HIS A 53 -6.94 -5.17 -1.04
C HIS A 53 -6.86 -3.84 -0.30
N LEU A 54 -7.81 -2.94 -0.57
CA LEU A 54 -7.99 -1.73 0.23
C LEU A 54 -8.35 -2.16 1.66
N LEU A 55 -7.59 -1.66 2.62
CA LEU A 55 -7.81 -1.96 4.02
C LEU A 55 -8.70 -0.91 4.67
N GLU A 56 -9.64 -1.39 5.47
CA GLU A 56 -10.56 -0.56 6.22
C GLU A 56 -10.64 -1.02 7.69
N GLY A 57 -11.17 -0.15 8.55
CA GLY A 57 -11.49 -0.44 9.94
C GLY A 57 -10.34 -1.07 10.74
N PRO A 58 -10.61 -2.10 11.57
CA PRO A 58 -9.59 -2.69 12.44
C PRO A 58 -8.41 -3.31 11.71
N LYS A 59 -8.61 -3.86 10.50
CA LYS A 59 -7.50 -4.44 9.70
C LYS A 59 -6.56 -3.32 9.25
N ARG A 60 -7.11 -2.19 8.82
CA ARG A 60 -6.34 -1.01 8.47
C ARG A 60 -5.52 -0.49 9.66
N GLU A 61 -6.12 -0.35 10.83
CA GLU A 61 -5.42 0.18 12.01
C GLU A 61 -4.23 -0.70 12.40
N ARG A 62 -4.41 -2.03 12.45
CA ARG A 62 -3.30 -2.95 12.73
C ARG A 62 -2.17 -2.83 11.73
N ARG A 63 -2.49 -2.73 10.43
CA ARG A 63 -1.49 -2.59 9.37
C ARG A 63 -0.84 -1.21 9.37
N TRP A 64 -1.56 -0.16 9.76
CA TRP A 64 -0.99 1.17 9.96
C TRP A 64 0.12 1.14 11.00
N GLN A 65 -0.10 0.46 12.14
CA GLN A 65 0.94 0.29 13.16
C GLN A 65 2.19 -0.41 12.61
N THR A 66 2.02 -1.46 11.79
CA THR A 66 3.15 -2.09 11.08
C THR A 66 3.85 -1.12 10.13
N ALA A 67 3.08 -0.33 9.38
CA ALA A 67 3.58 0.60 8.38
C ALA A 67 4.51 1.65 9.01
N VAL A 68 4.10 2.24 10.14
CA VAL A 68 4.85 3.30 10.81
C VAL A 68 6.08 2.79 11.56
N THR A 69 6.14 1.50 11.92
CA THR A 69 7.38 0.88 12.40
C THR A 69 8.46 0.86 11.33
N TRP A 70 8.09 0.63 10.07
CA TRP A 70 9.02 0.62 8.94
C TRP A 70 9.36 2.02 8.44
N PHE A 71 8.34 2.89 8.33
CA PHE A 71 8.50 4.25 7.85
C PHE A 71 7.92 5.24 8.86
N PRO A 72 8.68 5.59 9.92
CA PRO A 72 8.21 6.50 10.96
C PRO A 72 7.76 7.87 10.46
N VAL A 73 8.26 8.33 9.30
CA VAL A 73 7.87 9.60 8.68
C VAL A 73 6.35 9.73 8.45
N TRP A 74 5.65 8.61 8.27
CA TRP A 74 4.20 8.62 8.07
C TRP A 74 3.41 9.08 9.30
N THR A 75 3.95 8.94 10.52
CA THR A 75 3.31 9.48 11.73
C THR A 75 3.26 11.01 11.72
N ARG A 76 4.29 11.66 11.17
CA ARG A 76 4.33 13.12 10.99
C ARG A 76 3.41 13.58 9.86
N TYR A 77 3.27 12.79 8.81
CA TYR A 77 2.43 13.16 7.66
C TYR A 77 0.96 13.24 8.02
N VAL A 78 0.46 12.34 8.87
CA VAL A 78 -0.94 12.38 9.30
C VAL A 78 -1.27 13.55 10.22
N THR A 79 -0.28 14.26 10.77
CA THR A 79 -0.54 15.47 11.59
C THR A 79 -0.70 16.74 10.75
N VAL A 80 -0.43 16.68 9.44
CA VAL A 80 -0.46 17.85 8.54
C VAL A 80 -1.46 17.69 7.39
N THR A 81 -2.38 16.72 7.51
CA THR A 81 -3.43 16.45 6.54
C THR A 81 -4.65 15.85 7.22
N ASP A 82 -5.84 16.27 6.83
CA ASP A 82 -7.11 15.71 7.34
C ASP A 82 -7.55 14.46 6.56
N ARG A 83 -6.83 14.12 5.50
CA ARG A 83 -7.15 12.99 4.64
C ARG A 83 -6.61 11.70 5.23
N GLU A 84 -7.49 10.74 5.41
CA GLU A 84 -7.06 9.39 5.75
C GLU A 84 -6.23 8.76 4.62
N PHE A 85 -5.08 8.17 4.94
CA PHE A 85 -4.26 7.49 3.94
C PHE A 85 -4.89 6.16 3.56
N ARG A 86 -5.03 5.93 2.24
CA ARG A 86 -5.46 4.63 1.71
C ARG A 86 -4.33 3.63 1.88
N LEU A 87 -4.61 2.53 2.55
CA LEU A 87 -3.67 1.42 2.77
C LEU A 87 -4.10 0.23 1.95
N PHE A 88 -3.15 -0.38 1.25
CA PHE A 88 -3.40 -1.59 0.45
C PHE A 88 -2.50 -2.71 0.90
N GLU A 89 -3.07 -3.89 1.12
CA GLU A 89 -2.32 -5.13 1.20
C GLU A 89 -2.32 -5.79 -0.18
N LEU A 90 -1.13 -6.04 -0.73
CA LEU A 90 -0.94 -6.76 -1.97
C LEU A 90 -0.70 -8.23 -1.64
N GLU A 91 -1.56 -9.08 -2.19
CA GLU A 91 -1.48 -10.52 -2.01
C GLU A 91 -1.04 -11.16 -3.33
N PRO A 92 0.02 -12.00 -3.35
CA PRO A 92 0.39 -12.75 -4.55
C PRO A 92 -0.80 -13.58 -5.03
N VAL A 93 -1.09 -13.49 -6.33
CA VAL A 93 -1.97 -14.47 -6.97
C VAL A 93 -1.13 -15.69 -7.35
N ALA A 94 -1.64 -16.88 -7.11
CA ALA A 94 -1.05 -18.07 -7.73
C ALA A 94 -1.17 -17.89 -9.25
N ASP A 95 -0.10 -18.19 -9.98
CA ASP A 95 -0.26 -18.37 -11.42
C ASP A 95 -1.07 -19.68 -11.59
N ASP A 96 -2.28 -19.56 -12.16
CA ASP A 96 -2.98 -20.73 -12.68
C ASP A 96 -2.19 -21.19 -13.92
N ASP A 97 -1.39 -22.24 -13.77
CA ASP A 97 -0.71 -22.94 -14.88
C ASP A 97 -1.71 -23.63 -15.82
#